data_AF-A0A016TU05-F1
#
_entry.id   AF-A0A016TU05-F1
#
_cell.length_a   1.000
_cell.length_b   1.000
_cell.length_c   1.000
_cell.angle_alpha   90.00
_cell.angle_beta   90.00
_cell.angle_gamma   90.00
#
_symmetry.space_group_name_H-M   'P 1'
#
loop_
_entity.id
_entity.type
_entity.pdbx_description
1 polymer ?
#
loop_
_entity_poly.entity_id
_entity_poly.type
_entity_poly.pdbx_seq_one_letter_code
_entity_poly.pdbx_strand_id
1 'polypeptide(L)'
;MLVQSISAAAEEFTPVLTHVRNGGTPAKPAYCPDPLYKIMQLCWAYEREQRPTFADILSMFEKLRDKIEFQGTYAFNTSTMLK
;
A
#
# COMPACT_ATOMS: atom_id res chain seq x y z
N MET A 1 27.48 16.22 -27.71
CA MET A 1 26.17 16.71 -27.20
C MET A 1 25.08 15.63 -27.16
N LEU A 2 25.41 14.32 -27.15
CA LEU A 2 24.40 13.23 -27.07
C LEU A 2 24.42 12.45 -25.73
N VAL A 3 25.42 12.69 -24.87
CA VAL A 3 25.59 11.93 -23.61
C VAL A 3 24.79 12.52 -22.45
N GLN A 4 24.32 13.77 -22.55
CA GLN A 4 23.56 14.43 -21.48
C GLN A 4 22.07 14.05 -21.46
N SER A 5 21.52 13.48 -22.53
CA SER A 5 20.10 13.13 -22.62
C SER A 5 19.74 11.81 -21.91
N ILE A 6 20.71 10.91 -21.70
CA ILE A 6 20.49 9.63 -21.00
C ILE A 6 20.45 9.83 -19.47
N SER A 7 21.15 10.84 -18.95
CA SER A 7 21.24 11.10 -17.50
C SER A 7 19.95 11.70 -16.91
N ALA A 8 19.23 12.51 -17.68
CA ALA A 8 18.03 13.19 -17.18
C ALA A 8 16.84 12.24 -16.96
N ALA A 9 16.70 11.20 -17.80
CA ALA A 9 15.62 10.21 -17.66
C ALA A 9 15.79 9.29 -16.44
N ALA A 10 17.01 9.14 -15.93
CA ALA A 10 17.28 8.36 -14.73
C ALA A 10 16.85 9.09 -13.45
N GLU A 11 16.70 10.41 -13.46
CA GLU A 11 16.42 11.20 -12.26
C GLU A 11 14.93 11.22 -11.86
N GLU A 12 14.00 10.91 -12.78
CA GLU A 12 12.55 11.09 -12.53
C GLU A 12 11.96 10.07 -11.53
N PHE A 13 12.55 8.86 -11.43
CA PHE A 13 12.15 7.83 -10.47
C PHE A 13 13.05 7.75 -9.22
N THR A 14 14.09 8.58 -9.13
CA THR A 14 15.05 8.55 -8.01
C THR A 14 14.44 8.80 -6.64
N PRO A 15 13.44 9.70 -6.46
CA PRO A 15 12.97 10.01 -5.11
C PRO A 15 12.25 8.82 -4.47
N VAL A 16 11.41 8.12 -5.24
CA VAL A 16 10.66 6.94 -4.77
C VAL A 16 11.61 5.78 -4.49
N LEU A 17 12.55 5.51 -5.41
CA LEU A 17 13.53 4.45 -5.24
C LEU A 17 14.40 4.68 -4.01
N THR A 18 14.83 5.93 -3.78
CA THR A 18 15.63 6.29 -2.60
C THR A 18 14.82 6.14 -1.31
N HIS A 19 13.56 6.60 -1.30
CA HIS A 19 12.67 6.47 -0.15
C HIS A 19 12.48 5.00 0.27
N VAL A 20 12.14 4.13 -0.69
CA VAL A 20 11.92 2.69 -0.42
C VAL A 20 13.20 1.99 0.01
N ARG A 21 14.35 2.30 -0.62
CA ARG A 21 15.65 1.72 -0.25
C ARG A 21 16.09 2.08 1.17
N ASN A 22 15.65 3.22 1.68
CA ASN A 22 15.91 3.69 3.04
C ASN A 22 14.87 3.19 4.06
N GLY A 23 13.98 2.26 3.69
CA GLY A 23 12.93 1.75 4.58
C GLY A 23 11.71 2.64 4.70
N GLY A 24 11.59 3.68 3.87
CA GLY A 24 10.40 4.51 3.78
C GLY A 24 9.20 3.72 3.27
N THR A 25 8.03 3.98 3.86
CA THR A 25 6.75 3.40 3.44
C THR A 25 5.76 4.51 3.07
N PRO A 26 4.69 4.20 2.32
CA PRO A 26 3.63 5.17 2.05
C PRO A 26 2.92 5.64 3.33
N ALA A 27 2.60 6.93 3.36
CA ALA A 27 1.72 7.48 4.40
C ALA A 27 0.32 6.86 4.33
N LYS A 28 -0.41 6.87 5.45
CA LYS A 28 -1.80 6.39 5.50
C LYS A 28 -2.67 7.18 4.53
N PRO A 29 -3.37 6.51 3.58
CA PRO A 29 -4.31 7.19 2.70
C PRO A 29 -5.46 7.84 3.50
N ALA A 30 -6.05 8.90 2.95
CA ALA A 30 -7.27 9.47 3.50
C ALA A 30 -8.37 8.39 3.55
N TYR A 31 -9.17 8.42 4.62
CA TYR A 31 -10.29 7.49 4.85
C TYR A 31 -9.91 6.01 5.00
N CYS A 32 -8.61 5.67 5.05
CA CYS A 32 -8.14 4.33 5.31
C CYS A 32 -8.31 3.97 6.80
N PRO A 33 -9.07 2.91 7.13
CA PRO A 33 -9.21 2.44 8.51
C PRO A 33 -7.86 2.02 9.10
N ASP A 34 -7.60 2.39 10.36
CA ASP A 34 -6.34 2.04 11.04
C ASP A 34 -6.03 0.53 11.04
N PRO A 35 -7.01 -0.37 11.25
CA PRO A 35 -6.73 -1.80 11.23
C PRO A 35 -6.26 -2.30 9.85
N LEU A 36 -6.78 -1.71 8.76
CA LEU A 36 -6.37 -2.03 7.41
C LEU A 36 -4.96 -1.48 7.13
N TYR A 37 -4.70 -0.23 7.50
CA TYR A 37 -3.37 0.37 7.33
C TYR A 37 -2.29 -0.41 8.07
N LYS A 38 -2.61 -0.95 9.26
CA LYS A 38 -1.69 -1.81 10.01
C LYS A 38 -1.29 -3.07 9.23
N ILE A 39 -2.21 -3.70 8.50
CA ILE A 39 -1.87 -4.82 7.60
C ILE A 39 -0.94 -4.35 6.48
N MET A 40 -1.20 -3.19 5.88
CA MET A 40 -0.34 -2.64 4.82
C MET A 40 1.10 -2.42 5.33
N GLN A 41 1.26 -1.88 6.54
CA GLN A 41 2.58 -1.67 7.16
C GLN A 41 3.33 -2.99 7.38
N LEU A 42 2.64 -4.07 7.76
CA LEU A 42 3.26 -5.41 7.88
C LEU A 42 3.76 -5.92 6.52
N CYS A 43 2.97 -5.72 5.46
CA CYS A 43 3.36 -6.11 4.10
C CYS A 43 4.56 -5.30 3.57
N TRP A 44 4.75 -4.07 4.07
CA TRP A 44 5.85 -3.18 3.69
C TRP A 44 7.05 -3.25 4.64
N ALA A 45 7.18 -4.30 5.45
CA ALA A 45 8.37 -4.50 6.25
C ALA A 45 9.63 -4.51 5.37
N TYR A 46 10.67 -3.79 5.82
CA TYR A 46 11.91 -3.65 5.06
C TYR A 46 12.57 -5.00 4.84
N GLU A 47 12.80 -5.73 5.95
CA GLU A 47 13.28 -7.10 5.94
C GLU A 47 12.23 -8.04 5.35
N ARG A 48 12.64 -8.88 4.41
CA ARG A 48 11.75 -9.81 3.71
C ARG A 48 11.10 -10.78 4.68
N GLU A 49 11.86 -11.26 5.64
CA GLU A 49 11.49 -12.30 6.59
C GLU A 49 10.44 -11.82 7.61
N GLN A 50 10.28 -10.50 7.76
CA GLN A 50 9.26 -9.89 8.61
C GLN A 50 7.92 -9.73 7.90
N ARG A 51 7.86 -9.92 6.58
CA ARG A 51 6.61 -9.80 5.81
C ARG A 51 5.74 -11.03 6.07
N PRO A 52 4.43 -10.85 6.31
CA PRO A 52 3.52 -11.96 6.51
C PRO A 52 3.37 -12.80 5.24
N THR A 53 3.05 -14.08 5.40
CA THR A 53 2.67 -14.91 4.25
C THR A 53 1.28 -14.55 3.76
N PHE A 54 0.92 -14.98 2.55
CA PHE A 54 -0.45 -14.81 2.06
C PHE A 54 -1.50 -15.48 2.96
N ALA A 55 -1.17 -16.61 3.59
CA ALA A 55 -2.06 -17.28 4.53
C ALA A 55 -2.30 -16.43 5.80
N ASP A 56 -1.24 -15.81 6.33
CA ASP A 56 -1.36 -14.89 7.46
C ASP A 56 -2.21 -13.68 7.10
N ILE A 57 -1.95 -13.08 5.92
CA ILE A 57 -2.71 -11.94 5.40
C ILE A 57 -4.20 -12.28 5.31
N LEU A 58 -4.54 -13.43 4.72
CA LEU A 58 -5.93 -13.89 4.62
C LEU A 58 -6.59 -13.98 6.02
N SER A 59 -5.92 -14.62 6.98
CA SER A 59 -6.43 -14.73 8.35
C SER A 59 -6.64 -13.36 9.02
N MET A 60 -5.76 -12.39 8.74
CA MET A 60 -5.92 -11.01 9.24
C MET A 60 -7.15 -10.35 8.62
N PHE A 61 -7.35 -10.47 7.31
CA PHE A 61 -8.52 -9.89 6.62
C PHE A 61 -9.84 -10.54 7.05
N GLU A 62 -9.86 -11.85 7.31
CA GLU A 62 -11.04 -12.53 7.86
C GLU A 62 -11.43 -11.97 9.23
N LYS A 63 -10.45 -11.71 10.10
CA LYS A 63 -10.70 -11.09 11.42
C LYS A 63 -11.17 -9.64 11.33
N LEU A 64 -10.84 -8.95 10.23
CA LEU A 64 -11.22 -7.56 10.00
C LEU A 64 -12.57 -7.40 9.30
N ARG A 65 -13.05 -8.43 8.59
CA ARG A 65 -14.26 -8.40 7.75
C ARG A 65 -15.47 -7.74 8.44
N ASP A 66 -15.66 -8.04 9.71
CA ASP A 66 -16.83 -7.57 10.47
C ASP A 66 -16.54 -6.33 11.34
N LYS A 67 -15.33 -5.76 11.24
CA LYS A 67 -14.81 -4.71 12.14
C LYS A 67 -14.36 -3.45 11.42
N ILE A 68 -14.41 -3.42 10.10
CA ILE A 68 -13.98 -2.27 9.31
C ILE A 68 -15.17 -1.33 9.06
N GLU A 69 -15.12 -0.15 9.67
CA GLU A 69 -15.93 0.99 9.27
C GLU A 69 -15.07 1.91 8.38
N PHE A 70 -15.45 2.04 7.11
CA PHE A 70 -14.82 3.03 6.23
C PHE A 70 -15.38 4.41 6.55
N GLN A 71 -14.49 5.36 6.88
CA GLN A 71 -14.87 6.73 7.15
C GLN A 71 -15.12 7.46 5.82
N GLY A 72 -16.23 7.18 5.15
CA GLY A 72 -16.60 7.86 3.91
C GLY A 72 -17.95 7.37 3.41
N THR A 73 -18.88 8.30 3.18
CA THR A 73 -20.26 8.04 2.72
C THR A 73 -20.35 7.66 1.24
N TYR A 74 -19.33 7.01 0.69
CA TYR A 74 -19.49 6.33 -0.59
C TYR A 74 -20.19 5.02 -0.28
N ALA A 75 -21.52 5.05 -0.36
CA ALA A 75 -22.32 3.85 -0.37
C ALA A 75 -21.71 2.88 -1.40
N PHE A 76 -21.06 1.82 -0.93
CA PHE A 76 -20.74 0.68 -1.76
C PHE A 76 -22.07 0.06 -2.13
N ASN A 77 -22.69 0.57 -3.20
CA ASN A 77 -23.92 0.02 -3.71
C ASN A 77 -23.58 -1.33 -4.31
N THR A 78 -23.92 -2.40 -3.57
CA THR A 78 -23.82 -3.79 -4.04
C THR A 78 -24.59 -4.02 -5.35
N SER A 79 -25.49 -3.11 -5.75
CA SER A 79 -26.23 -3.17 -7.02
C SER A 79 -25.40 -2.79 -8.26
N THR A 80 -24.20 -2.22 -8.12
CA THR A 80 -23.35 -1.88 -9.28
C THR A 80 -22.41 -3.03 -9.70
N MET A 81 -22.33 -4.12 -8.93
CA MET A 81 -21.49 -5.29 -9.29
C MET A 81 -22.25 -6.42 -10.01
N LEU A 82 -23.55 -6.26 -10.25
CA LEU A 82 -24.40 -7.20 -11.02
C LEU A 82 -25.08 -6.53 -12.23
N LYS A 83 -24.40 -5.58 -12.88
CA LYS A 83 -24.74 -5.12 -14.24
C LYS A 83 -23.49 -5.14 -15.11
#